data_AF-R7AYV2-F1
#
_entry.id   AF-R7AYV2-F1
#
_cell.length_a   1.000
_cell.length_b   1.000
_cell.length_c   1.000
_cell.angle_alpha   90.00
_cell.angle_beta   90.00
_cell.angle_gamma   90.00
#
_symmetry.space_group_name_H-M   'P 1'
#
loop_
_entity.id
_entity.type
_entity.pdbx_description
1 polymer ?
#
loop_
_entity_poly.entity_id
_entity_poly.type
_entity_poly.pdbx_seq_one_letter_code
_entity_poly.pdbx_strand_id
1 'polypeptide(L)' 'MWILDRIEGGIAVIETEEGRLELSRQQLPPDVREGDVLVQTGSGICVDAAETSRRREKIAERYRRLRSKP' A
#
# COMPACT_ATOMS: atom_id res chain seq x y z
N MET A 1 2.51 2.27 7.59
CA MET A 1 2.08 2.30 6.16
C MET A 1 3.08 3.11 5.36
N TRP A 2 3.48 2.71 4.16
CA TRP A 2 4.40 3.51 3.32
C TRP A 2 3.60 4.16 2.19
N ILE A 3 3.64 5.48 2.08
CA ILE A 3 2.85 6.24 1.12
C ILE A 3 3.80 7.05 0.26
N LEU A 4 3.73 6.93 -1.06
CA LEU A 4 4.50 7.80 -1.94
C LEU A 4 3.95 9.24 -1.84
N ASP A 5 4.74 10.16 -1.30
CA ASP A 5 4.34 11.57 -1.17
C ASP A 5 4.57 12.32 -2.48
N ARG A 6 5.80 12.24 -3.03
CA ARG A 6 6.17 12.89 -4.29
C ARG A 6 7.35 12.23 -4.99
N ILE A 7 7.50 12.47 -6.29
CA ILE A 7 8.70 12.07 -7.04
C ILE A 7 9.36 13.31 -7.66
N GLU A 8 10.59 13.61 -7.22
CA GLU A 8 11.38 14.75 -7.70
C GLU A 8 12.73 14.27 -8.21
N GLY A 9 13.07 14.59 -9.47
CA GLY A 9 14.40 14.31 -10.02
C GLY A 9 14.83 12.83 -10.02
N GLY A 10 13.88 11.89 -9.97
CA GLY A 10 14.17 10.46 -9.85
C GLY A 10 14.36 9.97 -8.42
N ILE A 11 14.09 10.80 -7.42
CA ILE A 11 13.98 10.43 -6.01
C ILE A 11 12.50 10.42 -5.63
N ALA A 12 12.09 9.34 -4.97
CA ALA A 12 10.77 9.16 -4.42
C ALA A 12 10.80 9.43 -2.92
N VAL A 13 9.98 10.39 -2.49
CA VAL A 13 9.74 10.69 -1.09
C VAL A 13 8.57 9.84 -0.62
N ILE A 14 8.78 9.07 0.44
CA ILE A 14 7.81 8.14 1.00
C ILE A 14 7.55 8.55 2.45
N GLU A 15 6.28 8.77 2.78
CA GLU A 15 5.84 8.99 4.15
C GLU A 15 5.57 7.65 4.83
N THR A 16 6.13 7.48 6.02
CA THR A 16 5.99 6.29 6.86
C THR A 16 5.56 6.71 8.27
N GLU A 17 5.15 5.75 9.11
CA GLU A 17 4.76 6.05 10.50
C GLU A 17 5.94 6.53 11.38
N GLU A 18 7.18 6.22 10.99
CA GLU A 18 8.39 6.67 11.69
C GLU A 18 8.94 7.99 11.13
N GLY A 19 8.42 8.48 10.01
CA GLY A 19 8.87 9.71 9.36
C GLY A 19 8.91 9.61 7.84
N ARG A 20 9.68 10.49 7.19
CA ARG A 20 9.89 10.45 5.73
C ARG A 20 11.14 9.66 5.36
N LEU A 21 11.03 8.89 4.29
CA LEU A 21 12.08 8.09 3.68
C LEU A 21 12.26 8.55 2.23
N GLU A 22 13.51 8.63 1.76
CA GLU A 22 13.82 8.97 0.37
C GLU A 22 14.46 7.76 -0.31
N LEU A 23 13.87 7.30 -1.41
CA LEU A 23 14.37 6.17 -2.19
C LEU A 23 14.57 6.55 -3.64
N SER A 24 15.47 5.86 -4.33
CA SER A 24 15.59 6.03 -5.78
C SER A 24 14.33 5.52 -6.48
N ARG A 25 13.80 6.27 -7.44
CA ARG A 25 12.66 5.86 -8.29
C ARG A 25 12.91 4.55 -9.02
N GLN A 26 14.18 4.19 -9.23
CA GLN A 26 14.62 2.92 -9.81
C GLN A 26 14.40 1.71 -8.88
N GLN A 27 14.34 1.93 -7.56
CA GLN A 27 14.04 0.90 -6.57
C GLN A 27 12.53 0.66 -6.43
N LEU A 28 11.72 1.52 -7.06
CA LEU A 28 10.28 1.45 -7.04
C LEU A 28 9.74 0.86 -8.35
N PRO A 29 8.58 0.18 -8.31
CA PRO A 29 7.93 -0.32 -9.51
C PRO A 29 7.75 0.79 -10.56
N PRO A 30 7.86 0.51 -11.87
CA PRO A 30 7.67 1.54 -12.89
C PRO A 30 6.25 2.16 -12.87
N ASP A 31 5.26 1.46 -12.32
CA ASP A 31 3.86 1.87 -12.32
C ASP A 31 3.44 2.75 -11.12
N VAL A 32 4.30 2.97 -10.13
CA VAL A 32 3.93 3.76 -8.93
C VAL A 32 3.77 5.25 -9.24
N ARG A 33 2.74 5.83 -8.62
CA ARG A 33 2.35 7.24 -8.68
C ARG A 33 2.25 7.86 -7.29
N GLU A 34 2.35 9.18 -7.26
CA GLU A 34 2.17 9.97 -6.04
C GLU A 34 0.81 9.64 -5.41
N GLY A 35 0.82 9.34 -4.11
CA GLY A 35 -0.31 8.84 -3.33
C GLY A 35 -0.43 7.32 -3.24
N ASP A 36 0.37 6.52 -3.97
CA ASP A 36 0.32 5.06 -3.88
C ASP A 36 0.81 4.54 -2.53
N VAL A 37 0.14 3.49 -2.04
CA VAL A 37 0.57 2.76 -0.85
C VAL A 37 1.52 1.64 -1.26
N LEU A 38 2.72 1.70 -0.71
CA LEU A 38 3.80 0.77 -0.92
C LEU A 38 3.86 -0.23 0.24
N VAL A 39 4.24 -1.46 -0.07
CA VAL A 39 4.60 -2.48 0.92
C VAL A 39 5.96 -3.07 0.63
N GLN A 40 6.71 -3.24 1.71
CA GLN A 40 7.95 -3.98 1.68
C GLN A 40 7.64 -5.48 1.78
N THR A 41 8.06 -6.21 0.76
CA THR A 41 8.04 -7.68 0.73
C THR A 41 9.47 -8.19 0.82
N GLY A 42 9.67 -9.48 1.12
CA GLY A 42 11.00 -10.10 1.12
C GLY A 42 11.73 -10.05 -0.23
N SER A 43 11.04 -9.64 -1.30
CA SER A 43 11.58 -9.51 -2.66
C SER A 43 11.71 -8.06 -3.14
N GLY A 44 11.36 -7.07 -2.32
CA GLY A 44 11.41 -5.64 -2.68
C GLY A 44 10.11 -4.89 -2.37
N ILE A 45 9.95 -3.69 -2.94
CA ILE A 45 8.79 -2.83 -2.74
C ILE A 45 7.75 -3.11 -3.82
N CYS A 46 6.52 -3.41 -3.42
CA CYS A 46 5.37 -3.56 -4.32
C CYS A 46 4.27 -2.55 -3.94
N VAL A 47 3.47 -2.14 -4.92
CA VAL A 47 2.22 -1.41 -4.64
C VAL A 47 1.23 -2.39 -4.03
N ASP A 48 0.68 -2.06 -2.87
CA ASP A 48 -0.18 -2.98 -2.14
C ASP A 48 -1.61 -3.00 -2.70
N ALA A 49 -1.83 -3.81 -3.75
CA ALA A 49 -3.16 -4.15 -4.22
C ALA A 49 -3.87 -5.19 -3.30
N ALA A 50 -3.14 -5.81 -2.37
CA ALA A 50 -3.59 -6.98 -1.61
C ALA A 50 -4.40 -6.62 -0.35
N GLU A 51 -4.10 -5.52 0.33
CA GLU A 51 -4.84 -4.95 1.45
C GLU A 51 -6.21 -4.43 0.96
N THR A 52 -6.29 -4.01 -0.31
CA THR A 52 -7.53 -3.69 -1.01
C THR A 52 -8.45 -4.90 -1.18
N SER A 53 -7.92 -6.10 -1.42
CA SER A 53 -8.71 -7.34 -1.47
C SER A 53 -9.01 -7.92 -0.08
N ARG A 54 -8.04 -7.85 0.85
CA ARG A 54 -8.19 -8.39 2.21
C ARG A 54 -9.20 -7.59 3.06
N ARG A 55 -9.35 -6.28 2.81
CA ARG A 55 -10.45 -5.46 3.38
C ARG A 55 -11.82 -5.84 2.81
N ARG A 56 -11.92 -6.12 1.50
CA ARG A 56 -13.17 -6.58 0.87
C ARG A 56 -13.66 -7.91 1.44
N GLU A 57 -12.75 -8.86 1.67
CA GLU A 57 -13.10 -10.18 2.21
C GLU A 57 -13.55 -10.13 3.68
N LYS A 58 -12.90 -9.32 4.52
CA LYS A 58 -13.31 -9.10 5.92
C LYS A 58 -14.68 -8.43 6.07
N ILE A 59 -15.06 -7.53 5.15
CA ILE A 59 -16.39 -6.90 5.14
C ILE A 59 -17.46 -7.91 4.73
N ALA A 60 -17.20 -8.72 3.70
CA ALA A 60 -18.12 -9.77 3.24
C ALA A 60 -18.39 -10.84 4.31
N GLU A 61 -17.38 -11.22 5.10
CA GLU A 61 -17.55 -12.20 6.18
C GLU A 61 -18.46 -11.67 7.31
N ARG A 62 -18.35 -10.38 7.67
CA ARG A 62 -19.20 -9.76 8.70
C ARG A 62 -20.67 -9.69 8.28
N TYR A 63 -20.96 -9.43 7.01
CA TYR A 63 -22.33 -9.43 6.48
C TYR A 63 -22.99 -10.82 6.49
N ARG A 64 -22.21 -11.90 6.36
CA ARG A 64 -22.74 -13.27 6.40
C ARG A 64 -23.18 -13.68 7.81
N ARG A 65 -22.47 -13.23 8.86
CA ARG A 65 -22.82 -13.56 10.26
C ARG A 65 -24.06 -12.83 10.77
N LEU A 66 -24.43 -11.69 10.19
CA LEU A 66 -25.63 -10.94 10.59
C LEU A 66 -26.93 -11.48 9.98
N ARG A 67 -26.87 -12.31 8.91
CA ARG A 67 -28.06 -12.91 8.26
C ARG A 67 -28.44 -14.29 8.78
N SER A 68 -27.68 -14.85 9.71
CA SER A 68 -28.00 -16.12 10.39
C SER A 68 -28.25 -15.85 11.87
N LYS A 69 -29.33 -15.12 12.15
CA LYS A 69 -29.92 -15.03 13.49
C LYS A 69 -31.21 -15.87 13.44
N PRO A 70 -31.35 -16.97 14.22
CA PRO A 70 -32.67 -17.50 14.50
C PRO A 70 -33.50 -16.48 15.31
#